data_AF-A0A7W1Q473-F1
#
_entry.id   AF-A0A7W1Q473-F1
#
_cell.length_a   1.000
_cell.length_b   1.000
_cell.length_c   1.000
_cell.angle_alpha   90.00
_cell.angle_beta   90.00
_cell.angle_gamma   90.00
#
_symmetry.space_group_name_H-M   'P 1'
#
loop_
_entity.id
_entity.type
_entity.pdbx_description
1 polymer ?
#
loop_
_entity_poly.entity_id
_entity_poly.type
_entity_poly.pdbx_seq_one_letter_code
_entity_poly.pdbx_strand_id
1 'polypeptide(L)' 'MPELPVVIVATDAEQRAVLQVLVDSTSVARGVQSCSSFPAAASDPVMRRIQNSAPEVILVVFP' A
#
# COMPACT_ATOMS: atom_id res chain seq x y z
N MET A 1 -3.30 -20.96 -0.13
CA MET A 1 -4.04 -19.93 0.64
C MET A 1 -4.12 -18.69 -0.26
N PRO A 2 -5.22 -17.91 -0.26
CA PRO A 2 -5.24 -16.65 -1.01
C PRO A 2 -4.22 -15.68 -0.43
N GLU A 3 -3.52 -14.94 -1.28
CA GLU A 3 -2.59 -13.88 -0.87
C GLU A 3 -3.37 -12.68 -0.32
N LEU A 4 -2.88 -12.09 0.78
CA LEU A 4 -3.45 -10.92 1.43
C LEU A 4 -3.17 -9.65 0.60
N PRO A 5 -4.19 -8.89 0.16
CA PRO A 5 -4.00 -7.66 -0.59
C PRO A 5 -3.47 -6.55 0.32
N VAL A 6 -2.30 -6.03 -0.04
CA VAL A 6 -1.60 -4.97 0.71
C VAL A 6 -1.56 -3.67 -0.07
N VAL A 7 -1.92 -2.57 0.58
CA VAL A 7 -1.65 -1.22 0.10
C VAL A 7 -0.41 -0.67 0.78
N ILE A 8 0.51 -0.10 0.01
CA ILE A 8 1.73 0.56 0.53
C ILE A 8 1.57 2.07 0.42
N VAL A 9 1.77 2.79 1.53
CA VAL A 9 1.79 4.25 1.58
C VAL A 9 3.14 4.72 2.09
N ALA A 10 3.96 5.27 1.19
CA ALA A 10 5.29 5.80 1.51
C ALA A 10 5.61 6.94 0.53
N THR A 11 6.14 8.05 1.05
CA THR A 11 6.47 9.23 0.24
C THR A 11 7.76 9.07 -0.55
N ASP A 12 8.72 8.32 -0.01
CA ASP A 12 9.99 8.02 -0.67
C ASP A 12 9.81 6.92 -1.74
N ALA A 13 10.28 7.18 -2.95
CA ALA A 13 10.10 6.27 -4.08
C ALA A 13 10.96 5.01 -3.97
N GLU A 14 12.19 5.11 -3.46
CA GLU A 14 13.09 3.97 -3.30
C GLU A 14 12.56 3.05 -2.21
N GLN A 15 12.18 3.61 -1.07
CA GLN A 15 11.60 2.86 0.03
C GLN A 15 10.33 2.13 -0.40
N ARG A 16 9.48 2.78 -1.18
CA ARG A 16 8.25 2.18 -1.70
C ARG A 16 8.51 1.03 -2.66
N ALA A 17 9.53 1.13 -3.51
CA ALA A 17 9.95 0.05 -4.39
C ALA A 17 10.49 -1.16 -3.59
N VAL A 18 11.31 -0.91 -2.57
CA VAL A 18 11.82 -1.95 -1.67
C VAL A 18 10.67 -2.64 -0.94
N LEU A 19 9.72 -1.89 -0.39
CA LEU A 19 8.56 -2.44 0.31
C LEU A 19 7.66 -3.28 -0.61
N GLN A 20 7.47 -2.86 -1.87
CA GLN A 20 6.73 -3.65 -2.85
C GLN A 20 7.40 -5.01 -3.08
N VAL A 21 8.72 -5.02 -3.29
CA VAL A 21 9.49 -6.28 -3.44
C VAL A 21 9.39 -7.14 -2.18
N LEU A 22 9.52 -6.55 -0.99
CA LEU A 22 9.44 -7.29 0.27
C LEU A 22 8.06 -7.94 0.45
N VAL A 23 6.98 -7.20 0.17
CA VAL A 23 5.60 -7.75 0.24
C VAL A 23 5.41 -8.86 -0.78
N ASP A 24 5.75 -8.62 -2.04
CA ASP A 24 5.56 -9.59 -3.13
C ASP A 24 6.47 -10.81 -3.02
N SER A 25 7.58 -10.71 -2.27
CA SER A 25 8.45 -11.85 -1.97
C SER A 25 7.89 -12.78 -0.89
N THR A 26 6.81 -12.37 -0.21
CA THR A 26 6.14 -13.24 0.75
C THR A 26 5.15 -14.16 0.05
N SER A 27 5.03 -15.41 0.49
CA SER A 27 4.04 -16.36 -0.05
C SER A 27 2.60 -16.06 0.40
N VAL A 28 2.40 -15.01 1.19
CA VAL A 28 1.14 -14.73 1.91
C VAL A 28 0.56 -13.36 1.60
N ALA A 29 1.30 -12.46 0.96
CA ALA A 29 0.86 -11.09 0.71
C ALA A 29 1.25 -10.63 -0.70
N ARG A 30 0.44 -9.73 -1.24
CA ARG A 30 0.65 -9.13 -2.56
C ARG A 30 0.35 -7.65 -2.51
N GLY A 31 1.26 -6.82 -3.00
CA GLY A 31 1.01 -5.39 -3.11
C GLY A 31 0.02 -5.10 -4.24
N VAL A 32 -1.17 -4.60 -3.91
CA VAL A 32 -2.24 -4.29 -4.88
C VAL A 32 -2.24 -2.84 -5.33
N GLN A 33 -1.70 -1.94 -4.50
CA GLN A 33 -1.59 -0.52 -4.82
C GLN A 33 -0.50 0.15 -3.98
N SER A 34 0.15 1.16 -4.57
CA SER A 34 1.21 1.93 -3.94
C SER A 34 0.98 3.44 -4.06
N CYS A 35 0.97 4.15 -2.94
CA CYS A 35 0.65 5.58 -2.86
C CYS A 35 1.89 6.39 -2.46
N SER A 36 2.16 7.49 -3.17
CA SER A 36 3.29 8.39 -2.91
C SER A 36 2.99 9.53 -1.93
N SER A 37 1.78 9.57 -1.38
CA SER A 37 1.32 10.62 -0.48
C SER A 37 0.31 10.07 0.52
N PHE A 38 0.28 10.65 1.72
CA PHE A 38 -0.73 10.33 2.72
C PHE A 38 -2.06 11.01 2.38
N PRO A 39 -3.20 10.34 2.57
CA PRO A 39 -4.50 10.99 2.48
C PRO A 39 -4.60 12.12 3.52
N ALA A 40 -4.92 13.33 3.10
CA ALA A 40 -5.06 14.46 4.02
C ALA A 40 -6.45 14.53 4.69
N ALA A 41 -7.45 13.91 4.08
CA ALA A 41 -8.83 13.87 4.57
C ALA A 41 -9.55 12.60 4.07
N ALA A 42 -10.70 12.27 4.66
CA ALA A 42 -11.50 11.11 4.25
C ALA A 42 -12.00 11.20 2.79
N SER A 43 -12.18 12.41 2.26
CA SER A 43 -12.59 12.66 0.87
C SER A 43 -11.44 12.65 -0.13
N ASP A 44 -10.21 12.44 0.32
CA ASP A 44 -9.01 12.47 -0.52
C ASP A 44 -9.10 11.39 -1.64
N PRO A 45 -8.75 11.72 -2.90
CA PRO A 45 -8.71 10.75 -3.98
C PRO A 45 -7.82 9.53 -3.71
N VAL A 46 -6.75 9.68 -2.91
CA VAL A 46 -5.91 8.55 -2.47
C VAL A 46 -6.72 7.60 -1.61
N MET A 47 -7.52 8.11 -0.67
CA MET A 47 -8.39 7.30 0.18
C MET A 47 -9.38 6.47 -0.63
N ARG A 48 -9.96 7.06 -1.69
CA ARG A 48 -10.85 6.32 -2.61
C ARG A 48 -10.12 5.20 -3.35
N ARG A 49 -8.90 5.43 -3.83
CA ARG A 49 -8.12 4.38 -4.50
C ARG A 49 -7.81 3.24 -3.54
N ILE A 50 -7.37 3.56 -2.32
CA ILE A 50 -7.13 2.58 -1.25
C ILE A 50 -8.40 1.75 -1.03
N GLN A 51 -9.56 2.38 -0.84
CA GLN A 51 -10.83 1.66 -0.64
C GLN A 51 -11.20 0.77 -1.83
N ASN A 52 -11.03 1.27 -3.06
CA ASN A 52 -11.33 0.50 -4.28
C ASN A 52 -10.43 -0.72 -4.46
N SER A 53 -9.23 -0.72 -3.88
CA SER A 53 -8.32 -1.88 -3.89
C SER A 53 -8.69 -2.97 -2.89
N ALA A 54 -9.71 -2.75 -2.04
CA ALA A 54 -10.18 -3.67 -1.01
C ALA A 54 -9.03 -4.32 -0.19
N PRO A 55 -8.13 -3.53 0.41
CA PRO A 55 -6.97 -4.06 1.11
C PRO A 55 -7.38 -4.73 2.41
N GLU A 56 -6.69 -5.80 2.74
CA GLU A 56 -6.75 -6.43 4.07
C GLU A 56 -5.68 -5.84 4.99
N VAL A 57 -4.59 -5.31 4.41
CA VAL A 57 -3.49 -4.67 5.14
C VAL A 57 -3.11 -3.35 4.47
N ILE A 58 -2.90 -2.31 5.28
CA ILE A 58 -2.34 -1.04 4.83
C ILE A 58 -1.00 -0.84 5.54
N LEU A 59 0.08 -0.84 4.78
CA LEU A 59 1.43 -0.59 5.26
C LEU A 59 1.75 0.90 5.08
N VAL A 60 1.93 1.62 6.19
CA VAL A 60 2.18 3.07 6.20
C VAL A 60 3.57 3.32 6.78
N VAL A 61 4.42 4.02 6.02
CA VAL A 61 5.70 4.52 6.51
C VAL A 61 5.50 5.96 6.97
N PHE A 62 5.75 6.26 8.23
CA PHE A 62 5.76 7.64 8.73
C PHE A 62 7.19 8.22 8.65
N PRO A 63 7.33 9.54 8.45
CA PRO A 63 8.63 10.21 8.54
C PRO A 63 9.24 10.12 9.94
#